data_AF-A0A645IZX3-F1
#
_entry.id   AF-A0A645IZX3-F1
#
_cell.length_a   1.000
_cell.length_b   1.000
_cell.length_c   1.000
_cell.angle_alpha   90.00
_cell.angle_beta   90.00
_cell.angle_gamma   90.00
#
_symmetry.space_group_name_H-M   'P 1'
#
loop_
_entity.id
_entity.type
_entity.pdbx_description
1 polymer ?
#
loop_
_entity_poly.entity_id
_entity_poly.type
_entity_poly.pdbx_seq_one_letter_code
_entity_poly.pdbx_strand_id
1 'polypeptide(L)'
;MLHQALRTVLGEHVGQKGSNITAERLRFDFTHHSPMTTEEIQKVEDMVNEAIARNLEVTCQTMTLEEAKEQGAIAFFDSKYGEQVKVYSIGDYSKEVCGGPHVQNTSQMGRFKILKEQSSSAGVRRIKAVLEK
;
A
#
# COMPACT_ATOMS: atom_id res chain seq x y z
N MET A 1 1.64 2.65 -1.66
CA MET A 1 3.06 2.24 -1.90
C MET A 1 3.32 0.75 -1.70
N LEU A 2 3.24 0.21 -0.48
CA LEU A 2 3.48 -1.23 -0.24
C LEU A 2 2.51 -2.11 -1.03
N HIS A 3 1.22 -1.74 -1.09
CA HIS A 3 0.23 -2.49 -1.86
C HIS A 3 0.58 -2.53 -3.34
N GLN A 4 0.90 -1.39 -3.94
CA GLN A 4 1.37 -1.32 -5.32
C GLN A 4 2.62 -2.19 -5.56
N ALA A 5 3.63 -2.13 -4.69
CA ALA A 5 4.83 -2.96 -4.81
C ALA A 5 4.49 -4.46 -4.81
N LEU A 6 3.62 -4.90 -3.88
CA LEU A 6 3.15 -6.27 -3.83
C LEU A 6 2.40 -6.67 -5.11
N ARG A 7 1.56 -5.79 -5.66
CA ARG A 7 0.85 -6.05 -6.92
C ARG A 7 1.81 -6.18 -8.10
N THR A 8 2.86 -5.36 -8.16
CA THR A 8 3.87 -5.43 -9.21
C THR A 8 4.74 -6.69 -9.12
N VAL A 9 5.08 -7.12 -7.90
CA VAL A 9 5.93 -8.31 -7.71
C VAL A 9 5.14 -9.62 -7.82
N LEU A 10 3.99 -9.70 -7.15
CA LEU A 10 3.24 -10.95 -7.01
C LEU A 10 2.10 -11.07 -8.02
N GLY A 11 1.54 -9.95 -8.49
CA GLY A 11 0.45 -9.92 -9.47
C GLY A 11 -0.82 -9.19 -8.98
N GLU A 12 -1.75 -8.98 -9.91
CA GLU A 12 -2.97 -8.20 -9.69
C GLU A 12 -3.99 -8.86 -8.76
N HIS A 13 -3.84 -10.15 -8.43
CA HIS A 13 -4.68 -10.83 -7.45
C HIS A 13 -4.43 -10.36 -6.02
N VAL A 14 -3.34 -9.61 -5.77
CA VAL A 14 -3.07 -9.00 -4.47
C VAL A 14 -4.07 -7.89 -4.19
N GLY A 15 -4.99 -8.18 -3.27
CA GLY A 15 -5.95 -7.25 -2.69
C GLY A 15 -5.70 -7.10 -1.20
N GLN A 16 -5.84 -5.88 -0.69
CA GLN A 16 -5.75 -5.62 0.74
C GLN A 16 -6.93 -6.27 1.49
N LYS A 17 -6.63 -6.94 2.60
CA LYS A 17 -7.59 -7.52 3.55
C LYS A 17 -7.56 -6.87 4.93
N GLY A 18 -6.52 -6.08 5.22
CA GLY A 18 -6.43 -5.32 6.45
C GLY A 18 -5.18 -4.46 6.48
N SER A 19 -5.25 -3.33 7.16
CA SER A 19 -4.09 -2.47 7.39
C SER A 19 -4.19 -1.86 8.79
N ASN A 20 -3.08 -1.83 9.51
CA ASN A 20 -2.96 -1.10 10.77
C ASN A 20 -1.59 -0.44 10.82
N ILE A 21 -1.60 0.89 10.85
CA ILE A 21 -0.39 1.72 10.88
C ILE A 21 -0.44 2.52 12.17
N THR A 22 0.61 2.42 12.98
CA THR A 22 0.87 3.27 14.13
C THR A 22 2.31 3.79 14.06
N ALA A 23 2.70 4.67 14.97
CA ALA A 23 4.07 5.15 15.08
C ALA A 23 5.10 4.02 15.32
N GLU A 24 4.66 2.89 15.88
CA GLU A 24 5.51 1.79 16.33
C GLU A 24 5.48 0.58 15.39
N ARG A 25 4.42 0.44 14.58
CA ARG A 25 4.25 -0.75 13.72
C ARG A 25 3.44 -0.46 12.46
N LEU A 26 3.83 -1.12 11.37
CA LEU A 26 3.03 -1.29 10.17
C LEU A 26 2.63 -2.76 10.06
N ARG A 27 1.33 -3.03 9.91
CA ARG A 27 0.77 -4.34 9.59
C ARG A 27 -0.07 -4.23 8.33
N PHE A 28 0.21 -5.06 7.34
CA PHE A 28 -0.52 -5.11 6.09
C PHE A 28 -0.89 -6.55 5.74
N ASP A 29 -2.19 -6.81 5.56
CA ASP A 29 -2.75 -8.12 5.24
C ASP A 29 -3.26 -8.10 3.81
N PHE A 30 -2.91 -9.11 3.02
CA PHE A 30 -3.21 -9.16 1.59
C PHE A 30 -3.53 -10.57 1.11
N THR A 31 -4.30 -10.68 0.03
CA THR A 31 -4.60 -11.96 -0.62
C THR A 31 -3.39 -12.49 -1.36
N HIS A 32 -2.92 -13.66 -0.94
CA HIS A 32 -1.88 -14.43 -1.62
C HIS A 32 -1.88 -15.85 -1.06
N HIS A 33 -1.77 -16.86 -1.92
CA HIS A 33 -1.97 -18.27 -1.53
C HIS A 33 -0.73 -18.95 -0.97
N SER A 34 0.46 -18.43 -1.28
CA SER A 34 1.74 -19.04 -0.92
C SER A 34 2.54 -18.12 0.00
N PRO A 35 3.53 -18.63 0.76
CA PRO A 35 4.57 -17.79 1.33
C PRO A 35 5.32 -17.03 0.23
N MET A 36 5.71 -15.79 0.52
CA MET A 36 6.59 -15.06 -0.37
C MET A 36 8.00 -15.65 -0.28
N THR A 37 8.73 -15.65 -1.39
CA THR A 37 10.16 -15.99 -1.37
C THR A 37 10.97 -14.85 -0.78
N THR A 38 12.20 -15.14 -0.36
CA THR A 38 13.12 -14.11 0.14
C THR A 38 13.38 -13.05 -0.92
N GLU A 39 13.48 -13.45 -2.18
CA GLU A 39 13.70 -12.57 -3.34
C GLU A 39 12.48 -11.67 -3.59
N GLU A 40 11.26 -12.19 -3.47
CA GLU A 40 10.03 -11.40 -3.59
C GLU A 40 9.92 -10.37 -2.46
N ILE A 41 10.24 -10.77 -1.23
CA ILE A 41 10.25 -9.86 -0.07
C ILE A 41 11.25 -8.74 -0.30
N GLN A 42 12.49 -9.07 -0.69
CA GLN A 42 13.54 -8.08 -0.95
C GLN A 42 13.12 -7.13 -2.07
N LYS A 43 12.58 -7.65 -3.18
CA LYS A 43 12.13 -6.83 -4.31
C LYS A 43 11.00 -5.88 -3.91
N VAL A 44 10.06 -6.31 -3.09
CA VAL A 44 9.00 -5.44 -2.57
C VAL A 44 9.58 -4.34 -1.67
N GLU A 45 10.51 -4.68 -0.79
CA GLU A 45 11.18 -3.71 0.08
C GLU A 45 11.97 -2.67 -0.75
N ASP A 46 12.74 -3.13 -1.74
CA ASP A 46 13.53 -2.28 -2.62
C ASP A 46 12.64 -1.31 -3.40
N MET A 47 11.56 -1.79 -4.01
CA MET A 47 10.61 -0.95 -4.75
C MET A 47 9.98 0.16 -3.88
N VAL A 48 9.65 -0.15 -2.62
CA VAL A 48 9.11 0.87 -1.71
C VAL A 48 10.18 1.90 -1.37
N ASN A 49 11.41 1.48 -1.11
CA ASN A 49 12.52 2.38 -0.81
C ASN A 49 12.92 3.23 -2.02
N GLU A 50 12.87 2.68 -3.24
CA GLU A 50 13.06 3.44 -4.48
C GLU A 50 11.98 4.52 -4.62
N ALA A 51 10.71 4.19 -4.38
CA ALA A 51 9.62 5.17 -4.41
C ALA A 51 9.79 6.27 -3.34
N ILE A 52 10.36 5.94 -2.18
CA ILE A 52 10.72 6.91 -1.16
C ILE A 52 11.86 7.82 -1.64
N ALA A 53 12.93 7.25 -2.19
CA ALA A 53 14.09 7.99 -2.69
C ALA A 53 13.76 8.94 -3.86
N ARG A 54 12.66 8.67 -4.59
CA ARG A 54 12.15 9.55 -5.65
C ARG A 54 11.52 10.85 -5.14
N ASN A 55 11.33 11.03 -3.83
CA ASN A 55 10.78 12.25 -3.21
C ASN A 55 9.44 12.67 -3.84
N LEU A 56 8.53 11.72 -4.04
CA LEU A 56 7.26 11.93 -4.74
C LEU A 56 6.29 12.74 -3.87
N GLU A 57 5.62 13.70 -4.50
CA GLU A 57 4.52 14.44 -3.87
C GLU A 57 3.31 13.52 -3.65
N VAL A 58 2.68 13.68 -2.49
CA VAL A 58 1.43 12.99 -2.14
C VAL A 58 0.29 13.99 -2.21
N THR A 59 -0.60 13.82 -3.18
CA THR A 59 -1.76 14.68 -3.37
C THR A 59 -3.03 13.96 -2.93
N CYS A 60 -4.02 14.72 -2.46
CA CYS A 60 -5.33 14.22 -2.06
C CYS A 60 -6.41 14.98 -2.82
N GLN A 61 -7.33 14.25 -3.45
CA GLN A 61 -8.49 14.81 -4.11
C GLN A 61 -9.76 14.13 -3.60
N THR A 62 -10.82 14.91 -3.41
CA THR A 62 -12.15 14.36 -3.12
C THR A 62 -12.93 14.30 -4.42
N MET A 63 -13.45 13.12 -4.76
CA MET A 63 -14.21 12.89 -5.99
C MET A 63 -15.22 11.77 -5.78
N THR A 64 -16.09 11.51 -6.76
CA THR A 64 -17.00 10.37 -6.72
C THR A 64 -16.26 9.05 -6.91
N LEU A 65 -16.87 7.95 -6.48
CA LEU A 65 -16.29 6.61 -6.65
C LEU A 65 -16.11 6.25 -8.14
N GLU A 66 -17.04 6.69 -9.01
CA GLU A 66 -16.95 6.46 -10.45
C GLU A 66 -15.76 7.21 -11.06
N GLU A 67 -15.59 8.50 -10.75
CA GLU A 67 -14.43 9.27 -11.20
C GLU A 67 -13.11 8.66 -10.71
N ALA A 68 -13.08 8.18 -9.46
CA ALA A 68 -11.90 7.51 -8.91
C ALA A 68 -11.55 6.24 -9.71
N LYS A 69 -12.54 5.43 -10.08
CA LYS A 69 -12.34 4.23 -10.91
C LYS A 69 -11.87 4.58 -12.32
N GLU A 70 -12.47 5.57 -12.97
CA GLU A 70 -12.05 6.05 -14.30
C GLU A 70 -10.60 6.52 -14.31
N GLN A 71 -10.16 7.12 -13.19
CA GLN A 71 -8.79 7.55 -12.99
C GLN A 71 -7.80 6.43 -12.63
N GLY A 72 -8.25 5.17 -12.58
CA GLY A 72 -7.44 4.00 -12.25
C GLY A 72 -7.12 3.88 -10.75
N ALA A 73 -7.86 4.56 -9.87
CA ALA A 73 -7.63 4.44 -8.43
C ALA A 73 -8.02 3.03 -7.95
N ILE A 74 -7.13 2.42 -7.17
CA ILE A 74 -7.43 1.15 -6.50
C ILE A 74 -8.35 1.45 -5.32
N ALA A 75 -9.56 0.89 -5.36
CA ALA A 75 -10.55 0.99 -4.29
C ALA A 75 -10.69 -0.34 -3.54
N PHE A 76 -10.87 -0.27 -2.23
CA PHE A 76 -11.07 -1.43 -1.36
C PHE A 76 -12.56 -1.68 -1.18
N PHE A 77 -13.14 -2.48 -2.07
CA PHE A 77 -14.59 -2.72 -2.22
C PHE A 77 -15.34 -3.20 -0.96
N ASP A 78 -14.65 -3.56 0.13
CA ASP A 78 -15.29 -3.93 1.42
C ASP A 78 -15.74 -2.71 2.25
N SER A 79 -15.41 -1.48 1.85
CA SER A 79 -15.86 -0.27 2.53
C SER A 79 -17.17 0.20 1.93
N LYS A 80 -18.19 0.48 2.75
CA LYS A 80 -19.33 1.33 2.33
C LYS A 80 -18.81 2.74 2.10
N TYR A 81 -18.23 2.99 0.93
CA TYR A 81 -17.84 4.32 0.51
C TYR A 81 -19.10 5.18 0.36
N GLY A 82 -19.06 6.40 0.87
CA GLY A 82 -20.11 7.39 0.63
C GLY A 82 -20.10 7.88 -0.82
N GLU A 83 -20.97 8.84 -1.15
CA GLU A 83 -21.03 9.45 -2.49
C GLU A 83 -19.69 10.06 -2.93
N GLN A 84 -18.89 10.54 -1.98
CA GLN A 84 -17.56 11.09 -2.21
C GLN A 84 -16.49 10.32 -1.46
N VAL A 85 -15.36 10.09 -2.12
CA VAL A 85 -14.19 9.39 -1.62
C VAL A 85 -12.95 10.27 -1.72
N LYS A 86 -12.00 10.04 -0.81
CA LYS A 86 -10.67 10.65 -0.89
C LYS A 86 -9.73 9.73 -1.66
N VAL A 87 -9.17 10.25 -2.74
CA VAL A 87 -8.17 9.59 -3.57
C VAL A 87 -6.82 10.21 -3.29
N TYR A 88 -5.88 9.37 -2.85
CA TYR A 88 -4.49 9.76 -2.66
C TYR A 88 -3.67 9.28 -3.84
N SER A 89 -2.91 10.20 -4.45
CA SER A 89 -1.93 9.89 -5.49
C SER A 89 -0.53 10.16 -4.96
N ILE A 90 0.37 9.18 -5.12
CA ILE A 90 1.78 9.29 -4.73
C ILE A 90 2.57 9.41 -6.03
N GLY A 91 2.81 10.63 -6.49
CA GLY A 91 3.36 10.92 -7.81
C GLY A 91 2.68 10.09 -8.90
N ASP A 92 3.50 9.43 -9.72
CA ASP A 92 3.10 8.46 -10.73
C ASP A 92 3.08 7.00 -10.23
N TYR A 93 3.40 6.77 -8.96
CA TYR A 93 3.67 5.44 -8.43
C TYR A 93 2.40 4.67 -8.05
N SER A 94 1.49 5.31 -7.31
CA SER A 94 0.25 4.66 -6.88
C SER A 94 -0.88 5.66 -6.70
N LYS A 95 -2.10 5.22 -7.01
CA LYS A 95 -3.35 5.97 -6.78
C LYS A 95 -4.35 5.07 -6.05
N GLU A 96 -4.74 5.46 -4.85
CA GLU A 96 -5.54 4.60 -3.95
C GLU A 96 -6.65 5.42 -3.26
N VAL A 97 -7.82 4.80 -3.07
CA VAL A 97 -8.90 5.37 -2.25
C VAL A 97 -8.60 5.09 -0.78
N CYS A 98 -8.35 6.13 0.01
CA CYS A 98 -7.99 6.00 1.43
C CYS A 98 -8.58 7.14 2.28
N GLY A 99 -9.02 6.83 3.50
CA GLY A 99 -9.53 7.82 4.46
C GLY A 99 -8.53 8.25 5.53
N GLY A 100 -7.34 7.65 5.57
CA GLY A 100 -6.34 7.88 6.61
C GLY A 100 -5.50 9.15 6.40
N PRO A 101 -4.68 9.52 7.39
CA PRO A 101 -3.66 10.55 7.23
C PRO A 101 -2.51 10.04 6.35
N HIS A 102 -1.90 10.95 5.58
CA HIS A 102 -0.74 10.68 4.74
C HIS A 102 0.34 11.75 4.93
N VAL A 103 1.61 11.39 4.70
CA VAL A 103 2.70 12.35 4.53
C VAL A 103 2.46 13.18 3.27
N GLN A 104 3.02 14.39 3.20
CA GLN A 104 2.92 15.25 2.01
C GLN A 104 3.94 14.86 0.92
N ASN A 105 5.04 14.21 1.30
CA ASN A 105 6.08 13.78 0.38
C ASN A 105 6.70 12.48 0.89
N THR A 106 7.05 11.56 -0.02
CA THR A 106 7.61 10.25 0.34
C THR A 106 8.94 10.34 1.07
N SER A 107 9.73 11.41 0.84
CA SER A 107 10.99 11.67 1.55
C SER A 107 10.87 11.73 3.08
N GLN A 108 9.67 12.03 3.60
CA GLN A 108 9.41 12.12 5.03
C GLN A 108 9.38 10.75 5.74
N MET A 109 9.32 9.65 4.97
CA MET A 109 9.11 8.30 5.50
C MET A 109 10.38 7.60 5.98
N GLY A 110 11.58 8.10 5.67
CA GLY A 110 12.84 7.42 6.00
C GLY A 110 13.02 6.13 5.18
N ARG A 111 13.54 5.07 5.80
CA ARG A 111 13.76 3.76 5.16
C ARG A 111 12.66 2.78 5.56
N PHE A 112 12.04 2.14 4.58
CA PHE A 112 11.08 1.07 4.80
C PHE A 112 11.79 -0.28 4.95
N LYS A 113 11.35 -1.09 5.94
CA LYS A 113 11.89 -2.42 6.18
C LYS A 113 10.82 -3.42 6.58
N ILE A 114 10.79 -4.56 5.90
CA ILE A 114 9.93 -5.70 6.24
C ILE A 114 10.60 -6.51 7.35
N LEU A 115 9.94 -6.61 8.50
CA LEU A 115 10.42 -7.38 9.65
C LEU A 115 9.98 -8.84 9.59
N LYS A 116 8.78 -9.08 9.07
CA LYS A 116 8.21 -10.43 9.01
C LYS A 116 7.14 -10.53 7.94
N GLU A 117 7.13 -11.67 7.27
CA GLU A 117 6.05 -12.12 6.39
C GLU A 117 5.53 -13.47 6.94
N GLN A 118 4.22 -13.64 7.06
CA GLN A 118 3.62 -14.86 7.61
C GLN A 118 2.18 -15.07 7.14
N SER A 119 1.69 -16.31 7.23
CA SER A 119 0.27 -16.62 7.04
C SER A 119 -0.59 -15.93 8.12
N SER A 120 -1.70 -15.33 7.70
CA SER A 120 -2.72 -14.75 8.60
C SER A 120 -3.96 -15.63 8.68
N SER A 121 -4.42 -16.14 7.55
CA SER A 121 -5.54 -17.08 7.41
C SER A 121 -5.46 -17.76 6.02
N ALA A 122 -6.37 -18.66 5.71
CA ALA A 122 -6.41 -19.31 4.40
C ALA A 122 -6.47 -18.26 3.26
N GLY A 123 -5.48 -18.29 2.36
CA GLY A 123 -5.37 -17.37 1.23
C GLY A 123 -4.96 -15.92 1.59
N VAL A 124 -4.57 -15.66 2.84
CA VAL A 124 -4.17 -14.31 3.29
C VAL A 124 -2.80 -14.35 3.97
N ARG A 125 -1.91 -13.48 3.48
CA ARG A 125 -0.57 -13.24 4.03
C ARG A 125 -0.53 -11.91 4.78
N ARG A 126 0.42 -11.77 5.70
CA ARG A 126 0.62 -10.59 6.53
C ARG A 126 2.08 -10.17 6.52
N ILE A 127 2.31 -8.91 6.16
CA ILE A 127 3.58 -8.21 6.36
C ILE A 127 3.52 -7.40 7.66
N LYS A 128 4.58 -7.51 8.46
CA LYS A 128 4.92 -6.56 9.51
C LYS A 128 6.17 -5.79 9.06
N ALA A 129 6.12 -4.47 9.16
CA ALA A 129 7.20 -3.59 8.73
C ALA A 129 7.34 -2.39 9.65
N VAL A 130 8.43 -1.64 9.46
CA VAL A 130 8.73 -0.39 10.16
C VAL A 130 9.27 0.65 9.18
N LEU A 131 9.23 1.92 9.60
CA LEU A 131 9.95 3.02 8.99
C LEU A 131 11.11 3.40 9.91
N GLU A 132 12.33 3.19 9.46
CA GLU A 132 13.57 3.57 10.14
C GLU A 132 13.94 5.00 9.72
N LYS A 133 14.15 5.91 10.70
CA LYS A 133 14.53 7.31 10.44
C LYS A 133 16.04 7.49 10.48
#